data_AF-A0A9N8P2E7-F1
#
_entry.id   AF-A0A9N8P2E7-F1
#
_cell.length_a   1.000
_cell.length_b   1.000
_cell.length_c   1.000
_cell.angle_alpha   90.00
_cell.angle_beta   90.00
_cell.angle_gamma   90.00
#
_symmetry.space_group_name_H-M   'P 1'
#
loop_
_entity.id
_entity.type
_entity.pdbx_description
1 polymer ?
#
loop_
_entity_poly.entity_id
_entity_poly.type
_entity_poly.pdbx_seq_one_letter_code
_entity_poly.pdbx_strand_id
1 'polypeptide(L)'
;METAFYLAMGWCGTKYPGWWKRFWRSPPPPPDPEPWWTIALIGIGLVAGAAGGLFFSNAIAENQFFAGQNAVASGLFAFGTANVITGIASAFKD
;
A
#
# COMPACT_ATOMS: atom_id res chain seq x y z
N MET A 1 14.49 -2.61 -8.38
CA MET A 1 14.30 -1.39 -7.57
C MET A 1 12.85 -0.95 -7.54
N GLU A 2 12.07 -1.15 -8.62
CA GLU A 2 10.65 -0.77 -8.72
C GLU A 2 9.73 -1.48 -7.70
N THR A 3 9.99 -2.74 -7.38
CA THR A 3 9.23 -3.51 -6.37
C THR A 3 9.26 -2.88 -4.98
N ALA A 4 10.42 -2.36 -4.55
CA ALA A 4 10.56 -1.67 -3.27
C ALA A 4 9.75 -0.35 -3.27
N PHE A 5 9.70 0.33 -4.42
CA PHE A 5 8.87 1.51 -4.59
C PHE A 5 7.37 1.17 -4.54
N TYR A 6 6.93 0.09 -5.18
CA TYR A 6 5.52 -0.35 -5.11
C TYR A 6 5.13 -0.84 -3.72
N LEU A 7 6.04 -1.48 -2.98
CA LEU A 7 5.82 -1.83 -1.57
C LEU A 7 5.67 -0.57 -0.72
N ALA A 8 6.52 0.45 -0.91
CA ALA A 8 6.40 1.72 -0.19
C ALA A 8 5.09 2.46 -0.54
N MET A 9 4.70 2.48 -1.81
CA MET A 9 3.43 3.07 -2.25
C MET A 9 2.22 2.28 -1.74
N GLY A 10 2.30 0.94 -1.72
CA GLY A 10 1.27 0.06 -1.15
C GLY A 10 1.13 0.20 0.35
N TRP A 11 2.26 0.36 1.06
CA TRP A 11 2.28 0.69 2.48
C TRP A 11 1.59 2.03 2.75
N CYS A 12 1.88 3.06 1.95
CA CYS A 12 1.21 4.36 2.04
C CYS A 12 -0.29 4.28 1.70
N GLY A 13 -0.66 3.42 0.74
CA GLY A 13 -2.05 3.23 0.30
C GLY A 13 -2.91 2.42 1.25
N THR A 14 -2.32 1.69 2.19
CA THR A 14 -3.05 0.84 3.15
C THR A 14 -3.99 1.67 4.03
N LYS A 15 -5.30 1.36 4.02
CA LYS A 15 -6.37 2.15 4.64
C LYS A 15 -6.27 2.25 6.18
N TYR A 16 -5.40 1.48 6.82
CA TYR A 16 -5.20 1.52 8.26
C TYR A 16 -4.18 2.62 8.65
N PRO A 17 -4.61 3.79 9.18
CA PRO A 17 -3.73 4.95 9.42
C PRO A 17 -3.21 5.01 10.88
N GLY A 18 -3.49 3.99 11.70
CA GLY A 18 -3.08 3.94 13.10
C GLY A 18 -1.56 3.99 13.28
N TRP A 19 -0.80 3.45 12.32
CA TRP A 19 0.66 3.43 12.35
C TRP A 19 1.29 4.82 12.11
N TRP A 20 0.76 5.63 11.17
CA TRP A 20 1.22 7.02 10.98
C TRP A 20 0.99 7.84 12.25
N LYS A 21 -0.18 7.70 12.88
CA LYS A 21 -0.47 8.36 14.16
C LYS A 21 0.41 7.88 15.31
N ARG A 22 0.88 6.62 15.29
CA ARG A 22 1.79 6.05 16.29
C ARG A 22 3.23 6.50 16.08
N PHE A 23 3.69 6.57 14.83
CA PHE A 23 5.03 7.03 14.47
C PHE A 23 5.24 8.52 14.76
N TRP A 24 4.19 9.34 14.59
CA TRP A 24 4.24 10.79 14.85
C TRP A 24 3.79 11.20 16.27
N ARG A 25 3.40 10.26 17.14
CA ARG A 25 3.03 10.56 18.52
C ARG A 25 4.24 10.48 19.44
N SER A 26 4.51 11.60 20.11
CA SER A 26 5.42 11.69 21.27
C SER A 26 4.61 12.14 22.50
N PRO A 27 4.60 11.38 23.61
CA PRO A 27 5.29 10.12 23.86
C PRO A 27 4.65 8.91 23.14
N PRO A 28 5.42 7.84 22.86
CA PRO A 28 4.89 6.63 22.24
C PRO A 28 3.82 6.02 23.15
N PRO A 29 2.61 5.72 22.64
CA PRO A 29 1.59 5.06 23.45
C PRO A 29 2.08 3.68 23.93
N PRO A 30 1.59 3.18 25.07
CA PRO A 30 1.91 1.84 25.58
C PRO A 30 1.73 0.78 24.48
N PRO A 31 2.49 -0.33 24.53
CA PRO A 31 2.33 -1.42 23.60
C PRO A 31 1.01 -2.13 23.88
N ASP A 32 -0.11 -1.55 23.45
CA ASP A 32 -1.33 -2.31 23.25
C ASP A 32 -0.99 -3.39 22.21
N PRO A 33 -1.33 -4.68 22.48
CA PRO A 33 -1.15 -5.73 21.50
C PRO A 33 -1.93 -5.33 20.25
N GLU A 34 -1.21 -5.07 19.15
CA GLU A 34 -1.87 -4.76 17.88
C GLU A 34 -2.76 -5.97 17.53
N PRO A 35 -4.06 -5.77 17.29
CA PRO A 35 -4.92 -6.86 16.88
C PRO A 35 -4.29 -7.54 15.67
N TRP A 36 -4.23 -8.88 15.65
CA TRP A 36 -3.65 -9.65 14.55
C TRP A 36 -4.18 -9.21 13.17
N TRP A 37 -5.42 -8.71 13.14
CA TRP A 37 -6.06 -8.11 11.98
C TRP A 37 -5.31 -6.90 11.39
N THR A 38 -4.69 -6.07 12.23
CA THR A 38 -3.89 -4.93 11.79
C THR A 38 -2.65 -5.39 11.03
N ILE A 39 -1.96 -6.41 11.55
CA ILE A 39 -0.79 -7.00 10.91
C ILE A 39 -1.20 -7.65 9.58
N ALA A 40 -2.34 -8.34 9.56
CA ALA A 40 -2.91 -8.93 8.36
C ALA A 40 -3.24 -7.87 7.29
N LEU A 41 -3.88 -6.76 7.67
CA LEU A 41 -4.19 -5.65 6.75
C LEU A 41 -2.94 -5.01 6.15
N ILE A 42 -1.88 -4.86 6.96
CA ILE A 42 -0.59 -4.35 6.49
C ILE A 42 0.04 -5.31 5.47
N GLY A 43 0.06 -6.61 5.77
CA GLY A 43 0.55 -7.63 4.84
C GLY A 43 -0.24 -7.64 3.52
N ILE A 44 -1.57 -7.60 3.61
CA ILE A 44 -2.47 -7.54 2.46
C ILE A 44 -2.20 -6.27 1.64
N GLY A 45 -2.04 -5.11 2.27
CA GLY A 45 -1.77 -3.84 1.59
C GLY A 45 -0.42 -3.81 0.88
N LEU A 46 0.63 -4.35 1.49
CA LEU A 46 1.94 -4.50 0.86
C LEU A 46 1.90 -5.41 -0.36
N VAL A 47 1.28 -6.58 -0.25
CA VAL A 47 1.15 -7.54 -1.35
C VAL A 47 0.27 -6.97 -2.46
N ALA A 48 -0.85 -6.34 -2.11
CA ALA A 48 -1.75 -5.67 -3.04
C ALA A 48 -1.06 -4.55 -3.83
N GLY A 49 -0.31 -3.68 -3.14
CA GLY A 49 0.42 -2.59 -3.78
C GLY A 49 1.55 -3.09 -4.67
N ALA A 50 2.32 -4.08 -4.21
CA ALA A 50 3.38 -4.69 -5.02
C ALA A 50 2.82 -5.37 -6.27
N ALA A 51 1.76 -6.17 -6.13
CA ALA A 51 1.11 -6.84 -7.25
C ALA A 51 0.50 -5.82 -8.22
N GLY A 52 -0.29 -4.87 -7.72
CA GLY A 52 -0.91 -3.83 -8.55
C GLY A 52 0.10 -2.99 -9.30
N GLY A 53 1.16 -2.52 -8.63
CA GLY A 53 2.23 -1.75 -9.25
C GLY A 53 2.99 -2.51 -10.32
N LEU A 54 3.32 -3.78 -10.08
CA LEU A 54 4.00 -4.64 -11.06
C LEU A 54 3.12 -4.95 -12.27
N PHE A 55 1.87 -5.34 -12.05
CA PHE A 55 0.94 -5.63 -13.15
C PHE A 55 0.72 -4.40 -14.03
N PHE A 56 0.50 -3.25 -13.41
CA PHE A 56 0.28 -2.01 -14.16
C PHE A 56 1.53 -1.54 -14.89
N SER A 57 2.71 -1.59 -14.24
CA SER A 57 3.99 -1.25 -14.87
C SER A 57 4.26 -2.09 -16.12
N ASN A 58 3.99 -3.40 -16.04
CA ASN A 58 4.15 -4.30 -17.18
C ASN A 58 3.13 -4.00 -18.30
N ALA A 59 1.89 -3.63 -17.95
CA ALA A 59 0.85 -3.28 -18.92
C ALA A 59 1.13 -1.94 -19.65
N ILE A 60 1.88 -1.03 -19.04
CA ILE A 60 2.21 0.29 -19.63
C ILE A 60 3.63 0.38 -20.17
N ALA A 61 4.41 -0.70 -20.11
CA ALA A 61 5.82 -0.70 -20.50
C ALA A 61 6.07 -0.15 -21.91
N GLU A 62 5.18 -0.43 -22.86
CA GLU A 62 5.28 -0.01 -24.26
C GLU A 62 4.32 1.14 -24.62
N ASN A 63 3.62 1.71 -23.63
CA ASN A 63 2.65 2.78 -23.88
C ASN A 63 3.34 4.15 -23.98
N GLN A 64 3.28 4.76 -25.17
CA GLN A 64 3.88 6.08 -25.42
C GLN A 64 3.30 7.19 -24.52
N PHE A 65 2.05 7.06 -24.07
CA PHE A 65 1.41 8.00 -23.14
C PHE A 65 2.08 8.07 -21.77
N PHE A 66 2.74 7.00 -21.33
CA PHE A 66 3.39 6.93 -20.02
C PHE A 66 4.93 6.99 -20.12
N ALA A 67 5.47 7.28 -21.31
CA ALA A 67 6.90 7.44 -21.51
C ALA A 67 7.47 8.52 -20.57
N GLY A 68 8.42 8.14 -19.72
CA GLY A 68 9.00 9.02 -18.70
C GLY A 68 8.16 9.20 -17.42
N GLN A 69 6.95 8.67 -17.36
CA GLN A 69 6.06 8.72 -16.18
C GLN A 69 5.62 7.34 -15.66
N ASN A 70 6.09 6.25 -16.29
CA ASN A 70 5.75 4.87 -15.90
C ASN A 70 5.88 4.62 -14.39
N ALA A 71 6.97 5.06 -13.77
CA ALA A 71 7.20 4.88 -12.34
C ALA A 71 6.13 5.59 -11.49
N VAL A 72 5.76 6.83 -11.82
CA VAL A 72 4.75 7.60 -11.08
C VAL A 72 3.36 6.98 -11.27
N ALA A 73 3.00 6.61 -12.50
CA ALA A 73 1.70 6.01 -12.81
C ALA A 73 1.52 4.65 -12.12
N SER A 74 2.53 3.78 -12.19
CA SER A 74 2.54 2.48 -11.50
C SER A 74 2.60 2.62 -9.98
N GLY A 75 3.25 3.65 -9.45
CA GLY A 75 3.23 3.99 -8.03
C GLY A 75 1.85 4.41 -7.52
N LEU A 76 1.16 5.28 -8.26
CA LEU A 76 -0.22 5.67 -7.94
C LEU A 76 -1.18 4.48 -8.04
N PHE A 77 -0.97 3.61 -9.01
CA PHE A 77 -1.75 2.38 -9.13
C PHE A 77 -1.50 1.42 -7.96
N ALA A 78 -0.24 1.24 -7.53
CA ALA A 78 0.12 0.48 -6.33
C ALA A 78 -0.57 1.04 -5.07
N PHE A 79 -0.56 2.36 -4.89
CA PHE A 79 -1.24 3.04 -3.78
C PHE A 79 -2.75 2.80 -3.81
N GLY A 80 -3.39 3.01 -4.96
CA GLY A 80 -4.83 2.83 -5.12
C GLY A 80 -5.27 1.38 -4.91
N THR A 81 -4.51 0.42 -5.46
CA THR A 81 -4.78 -1.01 -5.31
C THR A 81 -4.71 -1.42 -3.83
N ALA A 82 -3.68 -0.97 -3.11
CA ALA A 82 -3.57 -1.21 -1.68
C ALA A 82 -4.74 -0.58 -0.90
N ASN A 83 -5.18 0.63 -1.26
CA ASN A 83 -6.29 1.30 -0.59
C ASN A 83 -7.63 0.58 -0.77
N VAL A 84 -7.93 0.16 -2.00
CA VAL A 84 -9.16 -0.57 -2.32
C VAL A 84 -9.16 -1.94 -1.64
N ILE A 85 -8.09 -2.72 -1.79
CA ILE A 85 -8.03 -4.09 -1.26
C ILE A 85 -8.07 -4.07 0.27
N THR A 86 -7.30 -3.19 0.92
CA THR A 86 -7.33 -3.07 2.39
C THR A 86 -8.63 -2.46 2.89
N GLY A 87 -9.29 -1.63 2.08
CA GLY A 87 -10.64 -1.12 2.37
C GLY A 87 -11.69 -2.22 2.34
N ILE A 88 -11.65 -3.10 1.34
CA ILE A 88 -12.50 -4.29 1.25
C ILE A 88 -12.20 -5.22 2.42
N ALA A 89 -10.93 -5.57 2.64
CA ALA A 89 -10.51 -6.42 3.74
C ALA A 89 -10.98 -5.86 5.09
N SER A 90 -10.87 -4.55 5.32
CA SER A 90 -11.33 -3.92 6.57
C SER A 90 -12.83 -4.05 6.83
N ALA A 91 -13.65 -4.26 5.80
CA ALA A 91 -15.09 -4.48 5.95
C ALA A 91 -15.43 -5.90 6.45
N PHE A 92 -14.47 -6.84 6.41
CA PHE A 92 -14.62 -8.21 6.92
C PHE A 92 -14.02 -8.41 8.31
N LYS A 93 -13.76 -7.31 9.03
CA LYS A 93 -13.18 -7.35 10.38
C LYS A 93 -14.17 -7.83 11.46
N ASP A 94 -15.46 -7.84 11.15
CA ASP A 94 -16.56 -8.16 12.06
C ASP A 94 -16.82 -9.68 12.16
#